data_AF-A0A850A7F9-F1
#
_entry.id   AF-A0A850A7F9-F1
#
_cell.length_a   1.000
_cell.length_b   1.000
_cell.length_c   1.000
_cell.angle_alpha   90.00
_cell.angle_beta   90.00
_cell.angle_gamma   90.00
#
_symmetry.space_group_name_H-M   'P 1'
#
loop_
_entity.id
_entity.type
_entity.pdbx_description
1 polymer ?
#
loop_
_entity_poly.entity_id
_entity_poly.type
_entity_poly.pdbx_seq_one_letter_code
_entity_poly.pdbx_strand_id
1 'polypeptide(L)'
;MTPRRYQGRRRQQRPRSPWVALLIPFAAILITGGLFYTFANMLEPGVLASPTPVPPTATLVAALPPTATPTPEPPTPTPQPPTPTPEPPTPTPAVADVLRVGIEATVNAESGLRVRSGPGTNFDPVITLPLGAIVEVYDGPQRADTYTWWGIRFEREDGSIGEGWVAGDFLDPGAG
;
A
#
# COMPACT_ATOMS: atom_id res chain seq x y z
N MET A 1 -20.83 -75.52 15.32
CA MET A 1 -21.19 -74.10 15.11
C MET A 1 -20.74 -73.29 16.31
N THR A 2 -19.86 -72.33 16.07
CA THR A 2 -19.26 -71.37 17.01
C THR A 2 -20.26 -70.29 17.42
N PRO A 3 -20.01 -69.56 18.53
CA PRO A 3 -19.53 -68.20 18.28
C PRO A 3 -18.29 -67.82 19.10
N ARG A 4 -17.33 -67.22 18.38
CA ARG A 4 -16.15 -66.54 18.91
C ARG A 4 -16.58 -65.28 19.67
N ARG A 5 -16.23 -65.17 20.96
CA ARG A 5 -16.27 -63.89 21.67
C ARG A 5 -15.14 -62.99 21.15
N TYR A 6 -15.51 -61.94 20.43
CA TYR A 6 -14.58 -60.91 19.95
C TYR A 6 -14.22 -59.99 21.13
N GLN A 7 -12.99 -60.10 21.65
CA GLN A 7 -12.45 -59.08 22.54
C GLN A 7 -12.07 -57.85 21.70
N GLY A 8 -12.86 -56.78 21.83
CA GLY A 8 -12.49 -55.47 21.30
C GLY A 8 -11.28 -54.93 22.06
N ARG A 9 -10.15 -54.80 21.36
CA ARG A 9 -8.95 -54.11 21.86
C ARG A 9 -9.34 -52.69 22.30
N ARG A 10 -9.23 -52.40 23.60
CA ARG A 10 -9.23 -51.03 24.12
C ARG A 10 -8.09 -50.26 23.44
N ARG A 11 -8.43 -49.36 22.52
CA ARG A 11 -7.47 -48.37 21.99
C ARG A 11 -7.01 -47.52 23.17
N GLN A 12 -5.76 -47.70 23.58
CA GLN A 12 -5.09 -46.82 24.52
C GLN A 12 -5.08 -45.40 23.94
N GLN A 13 -6.00 -44.56 24.41
CA GLN A 13 -5.88 -43.12 24.29
C GLN A 13 -4.69 -42.72 25.15
N ARG A 14 -3.52 -42.55 24.53
CA ARG A 14 -2.40 -41.87 25.17
C ARG A 14 -2.86 -40.45 25.50
N PRO A 15 -2.76 -39.98 26.76
CA PRO A 15 -3.15 -38.63 27.09
C PRO A 15 -2.25 -37.68 26.30
N ARG A 16 -2.84 -36.97 25.34
CA ARG A 16 -2.18 -35.89 24.62
C ARG A 16 -2.01 -34.77 25.65
N SER A 17 -0.78 -34.55 26.11
CA SER A 17 -0.49 -33.47 27.05
C SER A 17 -0.77 -32.13 26.34
N PRO A 18 -1.69 -31.30 26.87
CA PRO A 18 -2.08 -30.05 26.22
C PRO A 18 -0.94 -29.03 26.13
N TRP A 19 0.13 -29.24 26.89
CA TRP A 19 1.34 -28.40 26.92
C TRP A 19 2.23 -28.52 25.67
N VAL A 20 2.20 -29.65 24.95
CA VAL A 20 3.07 -29.85 23.76
C VAL A 20 2.52 -29.13 22.52
N ALA A 21 1.22 -28.83 22.48
CA ALA A 21 0.59 -28.15 21.35
C ALA A 21 0.86 -26.64 21.28
N LEU A 22 1.34 -26.02 22.37
CA LEU A 22 1.46 -24.55 22.47
C LEU A 22 2.87 -24.02 22.19
N LEU A 23 3.91 -24.87 22.17
CA LEU A 23 5.31 -24.48 21.91
C LEU A 23 5.70 -24.46 20.43
N ILE A 24 4.91 -25.08 19.57
CA ILE A 24 5.17 -25.22 18.13
C ILE A 24 5.13 -23.87 17.36
N PRO A 25 4.19 -22.93 17.60
CA PRO A 25 4.18 -21.66 16.85
C PRO A 25 5.35 -20.73 17.23
N PHE A 26 5.81 -20.78 18.49
CA PHE A 26 6.92 -19.92 18.96
C PHE A 26 8.26 -20.31 18.34
N ALA A 27 8.52 -21.61 18.17
CA ALA A 27 9.72 -22.10 17.50
C ALA A 27 9.74 -21.74 16.00
N ALA A 28 8.59 -21.77 15.32
CA ALA A 28 8.50 -21.40 13.91
C ALA A 28 8.75 -19.89 13.68
N ILE A 29 8.27 -19.03 14.57
CA ILE A 29 8.48 -17.57 14.49
C ILE A 29 9.96 -17.22 14.71
N LEU A 30 10.64 -17.89 15.65
CA LEU A 30 12.06 -17.68 15.90
C LEU A 30 12.95 -18.14 14.73
N ILE A 31 12.59 -19.25 14.06
CA ILE A 31 13.32 -19.73 12.89
C ILE A 31 13.14 -18.78 11.70
N THR A 32 11.92 -18.27 11.48
CA THR A 32 11.62 -17.37 10.36
C THR A 32 12.28 -16.00 10.55
N GLY A 33 12.23 -15.45 11.77
CA GLY A 33 12.92 -14.19 12.11
C GLY A 33 14.44 -14.32 12.05
N GLY A 34 14.99 -15.47 12.49
CA GLY A 34 16.41 -15.77 12.36
C GLY A 34 16.88 -15.85 10.90
N LEU A 35 16.09 -16.49 10.03
CA LEU A 35 16.39 -16.56 8.59
C LEU A 35 16.35 -15.18 7.92
N PHE A 36 15.37 -14.35 8.27
CA PHE A 36 15.24 -12.99 7.74
C PHE A 36 16.40 -12.09 8.20
N TYR A 37 16.82 -12.21 9.46
CA TYR A 37 17.99 -11.49 9.98
C TYR A 37 19.29 -11.92 9.29
N THR A 38 19.48 -13.23 9.01
CA THR A 38 20.65 -13.70 8.25
C THR A 38 20.64 -13.24 6.79
N PHE A 39 19.47 -13.16 6.16
CA PHE A 39 19.34 -12.68 4.77
C PHE A 39 19.62 -11.18 4.68
N ALA A 40 19.13 -10.39 5.63
CA ALA A 40 19.40 -8.96 5.72
C ALA A 40 20.89 -8.66 5.95
N ASN A 41 21.61 -9.50 6.70
CA ASN A 41 23.06 -9.35 6.93
C ASN A 41 23.94 -9.98 5.85
N MET A 42 23.41 -10.73 4.88
CA MET A 42 24.18 -11.23 3.74
C MET A 42 24.27 -10.20 2.59
N LEU A 43 23.51 -9.12 2.71
CA LEU A 43 23.60 -7.92 1.87
C LEU A 43 24.43 -6.86 2.59
N GLU A 44 25.70 -7.16 2.88
CA GLU A 44 26.57 -6.16 3.49
C GLU A 44 26.87 -4.99 2.52
N PRO A 45 26.92 -3.76 3.05
CA PRO A 45 27.10 -2.52 2.30
C PRO A 45 28.51 -2.46 1.71
N GLY A 46 28.57 -2.27 0.39
CA GLY A 46 29.81 -2.33 -0.36
C GLY A 46 30.86 -1.34 0.13
N VAL A 47 32.07 -1.85 0.41
CA VAL A 47 33.29 -1.04 0.41
C VAL A 47 34.51 -1.93 0.07
N LEU A 48 35.43 -1.37 -0.74
CA LEU A 48 36.86 -1.70 -0.89
C LEU A 48 37.30 -2.74 -1.94
N ALA A 49 37.47 -2.27 -3.18
CA ALA A 49 38.73 -2.46 -3.91
C ALA A 49 38.85 -1.43 -5.05
N SER A 50 39.74 -0.44 -4.90
CA SER A 50 40.18 0.40 -6.02
C SER A 50 41.04 -0.45 -6.97
N PRO A 51 40.71 -0.56 -8.27
CA PRO A 51 41.65 -1.17 -9.21
C PRO A 51 42.82 -0.19 -9.47
N THR A 52 44.04 -0.68 -9.28
CA THR A 52 45.30 0.02 -9.56
C THR A 52 45.36 0.51 -11.02
N PRO A 53 45.83 1.74 -11.31
CA PRO A 53 46.00 2.18 -12.69
C PRO A 53 47.26 1.56 -13.32
N VAL A 54 47.09 0.90 -14.48
CA VAL A 54 48.20 0.45 -15.33
C VAL A 54 48.46 1.52 -16.40
N PRO A 55 49.70 2.02 -16.61
CA PRO A 55 49.96 3.03 -17.64
C PRO A 55 50.00 2.37 -19.04
N PRO A 56 49.26 2.88 -20.05
CA PRO A 56 49.42 2.43 -21.43
C PRO A 56 50.64 3.10 -22.11
N THR A 57 51.48 2.29 -22.76
CA THR A 57 52.53 2.74 -23.70
C THR A 57 51.86 3.45 -24.90
N ALA A 58 52.19 4.72 -25.13
CA ALA A 58 51.59 5.51 -26.19
C ALA A 58 52.20 5.20 -27.57
N THR A 59 51.44 4.53 -28.43
CA THR A 59 51.70 4.48 -29.88
C THR A 59 51.05 5.71 -30.52
N LEU A 60 51.84 6.67 -31.00
CA LEU A 60 51.35 7.84 -31.74
C LEU A 60 50.84 7.41 -33.13
N VAL A 61 49.53 7.31 -33.27
CA VAL A 61 48.83 7.15 -34.55
C VAL A 61 48.31 8.51 -35.01
N ALA A 62 48.57 8.82 -36.28
CA ALA A 62 48.32 10.09 -36.95
C ALA A 62 46.89 10.63 -36.73
N ALA A 63 46.81 11.94 -36.46
CA ALA A 63 45.57 12.67 -36.23
C ALA A 63 44.70 12.75 -37.49
N LEU A 64 43.54 12.10 -37.45
CA LEU A 64 42.41 12.39 -38.34
C LEU A 64 41.77 13.72 -37.91
N PRO A 65 41.28 14.56 -38.84
CA PRO A 65 40.52 15.76 -38.49
C PRO A 65 39.27 15.37 -37.68
N PRO A 66 38.81 16.19 -36.72
CA PRO A 66 37.64 15.85 -35.92
C PRO A 66 36.40 15.87 -36.82
N THR A 67 35.89 14.70 -37.16
CA THR A 67 34.48 14.57 -37.50
C THR A 67 33.73 14.87 -36.20
N ALA A 68 32.97 15.96 -36.19
CA ALA A 68 32.12 16.31 -35.06
C ALA A 68 31.25 15.10 -34.71
N THR A 69 31.52 14.47 -33.57
CA THR A 69 30.63 13.48 -32.98
C THR A 69 29.29 14.19 -32.78
N PRO A 70 28.16 13.66 -33.28
CA PRO A 70 26.87 14.18 -32.86
C PRO A 70 26.84 14.08 -31.34
N THR A 71 26.80 15.23 -30.66
CA THR A 71 26.53 15.29 -29.23
C THR A 71 25.31 14.40 -29.00
N PRO A 72 25.37 13.39 -28.11
CA PRO A 72 24.17 12.68 -27.73
C PRO A 72 23.21 13.75 -27.22
N GLU A 73 22.11 13.94 -27.94
CA GLU A 73 21.03 14.80 -27.52
C GLU A 73 20.67 14.36 -26.09
N PRO A 74 20.57 15.29 -25.13
CA PRO A 74 20.14 14.93 -23.78
C PRO A 74 18.83 14.14 -23.89
N PRO A 75 18.61 13.13 -23.03
CA PRO A 75 17.41 12.31 -23.11
C PRO A 75 16.21 13.24 -23.13
N THR A 76 15.41 13.17 -24.20
CA THR A 76 14.11 13.82 -24.27
C THR A 76 13.39 13.46 -22.98
N PRO A 77 12.90 14.43 -22.19
CA PRO A 77 12.13 14.10 -21.00
C PRO A 77 11.00 13.19 -21.45
N THR A 78 10.98 11.95 -20.93
CA THR A 78 9.83 11.06 -21.07
C THR A 78 8.61 11.88 -20.69
N PRO A 79 7.56 11.96 -21.51
CA PRO A 79 6.37 12.70 -21.13
C PRO A 79 5.90 12.18 -19.78
N GLN A 80 6.03 13.02 -18.75
CA GLN A 80 5.44 12.76 -17.45
C GLN A 80 3.92 12.63 -17.71
N PRO A 81 3.23 11.62 -17.16
CA PRO A 81 1.79 11.55 -17.22
C PRO A 81 1.23 12.93 -16.85
N PRO A 82 0.25 13.47 -17.61
CA PRO A 82 -0.25 14.80 -17.33
C PRO A 82 -0.68 14.85 -15.86
N THR A 83 -0.05 15.73 -15.08
CA THR A 83 -0.59 16.12 -13.79
C THR A 83 -2.00 16.63 -14.07
N PRO A 84 -3.06 16.05 -13.47
CA PRO A 84 -4.41 16.54 -13.71
C PRO A 84 -4.43 18.02 -13.37
N THR A 85 -4.62 18.85 -14.39
CA THR A 85 -4.85 20.27 -14.22
C THR A 85 -6.16 20.40 -13.46
N PRO A 86 -6.23 21.16 -12.34
CA PRO A 86 -7.50 21.37 -11.66
C PRO A 86 -8.46 22.02 -12.66
N GLU A 87 -9.46 21.26 -13.09
CA GLU A 87 -10.51 21.75 -13.97
C GLU A 87 -11.33 22.80 -13.20
N PRO A 88 -11.71 23.94 -13.82
CA PRO A 88 -12.60 24.91 -13.21
C PRO A 88 -13.87 24.21 -12.69
N PRO A 89 -14.42 24.62 -11.54
CA PRO A 89 -15.57 23.94 -10.96
C PRO A 89 -16.76 24.05 -11.91
N THR A 90 -17.08 22.95 -12.58
CA THR A 90 -18.38 22.76 -13.21
C THR A 90 -19.44 22.86 -12.09
N PRO A 91 -20.64 23.43 -12.32
CA PRO A 91 -21.66 23.57 -11.29
C PRO A 91 -22.12 22.21 -10.73
N THR A 92 -21.99 22.09 -9.42
CA THR A 92 -22.30 20.94 -8.56
C THR A 92 -23.75 20.47 -8.74
N PRO A 93 -24.02 19.18 -9.04
CA PRO A 93 -25.35 18.64 -8.84
C PRO A 93 -25.70 18.73 -7.35
N ALA A 94 -26.74 19.49 -7.05
CA ALA A 94 -27.25 19.76 -5.72
C ALA A 94 -27.75 18.48 -5.03
N VAL A 95 -26.86 17.79 -4.31
CA VAL A 95 -27.19 16.87 -3.20
C VAL A 95 -26.17 17.10 -2.08
N ALA A 96 -25.95 18.37 -1.74
CA ALA A 96 -25.15 18.78 -0.59
C ALA A 96 -26.10 19.47 0.39
N ASP A 97 -26.96 18.69 1.04
CA ASP A 97 -27.55 19.17 2.29
C ASP A 97 -26.50 18.99 3.40
N VAL A 98 -25.50 19.88 3.33
CA VAL A 98 -24.57 20.32 4.37
C VAL A 98 -23.42 19.39 4.80
N LEU A 99 -22.72 18.71 3.88
CA LEU A 99 -21.32 18.31 4.15
C LEU A 99 -20.43 19.56 4.21
N ARG A 100 -19.63 19.70 5.27
CA ARG A 100 -18.70 20.82 5.50
C ARG A 100 -17.40 20.32 6.12
N VAL A 101 -16.32 21.06 5.92
CA VAL A 101 -15.08 20.81 6.66
C VAL A 101 -15.30 21.06 8.16
N GLY A 102 -14.77 20.16 8.98
CA GLY A 102 -14.85 20.20 10.44
C GLY A 102 -16.07 19.50 11.04
N ILE A 103 -16.85 18.74 10.25
CA ILE A 103 -17.95 17.92 10.76
C ILE A 103 -17.59 16.44 10.72
N GLU A 104 -18.26 15.67 11.58
CA GLU A 104 -18.30 14.22 11.46
C GLU A 104 -19.33 13.82 10.40
N ALA A 105 -18.92 12.95 9.49
CA ALA A 105 -19.79 12.34 8.49
C ALA A 105 -19.82 10.83 8.72
N THR A 106 -20.95 10.21 8.40
CA THR A 106 -21.13 8.76 8.46
C THR A 106 -21.03 8.19 7.06
N VAL A 107 -20.27 7.12 6.90
CA VAL A 107 -20.18 6.41 5.63
C VAL A 107 -21.51 5.69 5.33
N ASN A 108 -22.17 6.08 4.24
CA ASN A 108 -23.43 5.49 3.77
C ASN A 108 -23.21 4.70 2.46
N ALA A 109 -22.37 3.67 2.52
CA ALA A 109 -22.09 2.78 1.40
C ALA A 109 -22.24 1.32 1.82
N GLU A 110 -23.30 0.64 1.35
CA GLU A 110 -23.58 -0.77 1.69
C GLU A 110 -22.45 -1.73 1.27
N SER A 111 -21.72 -1.41 0.21
CA SER A 111 -20.58 -2.18 -0.30
C SER A 111 -19.23 -1.76 0.28
N GLY A 112 -19.22 -0.81 1.21
CA GLY A 112 -18.02 -0.17 1.74
C GLY A 112 -17.52 0.97 0.85
N LEU A 113 -17.10 2.07 1.48
CA LEU A 113 -16.62 3.26 0.79
C LEU A 113 -15.11 3.19 0.61
N ARG A 114 -14.65 3.25 -0.64
CA ARG A 114 -13.22 3.22 -0.96
C ARG A 114 -12.61 4.59 -0.73
N VAL A 115 -11.70 4.66 0.23
CA VAL A 115 -10.85 5.81 0.49
C VAL A 115 -9.64 5.75 -0.43
N ARG A 116 -9.38 6.83 -1.15
CA ARG A 116 -8.28 6.93 -2.11
C ARG A 116 -7.22 7.92 -1.64
N SER A 117 -6.03 7.84 -2.23
CA SER A 117 -4.92 8.74 -1.90
C SER A 117 -5.12 10.17 -2.39
N GLY A 118 -6.05 10.39 -3.33
CA GLY A 118 -6.34 11.70 -3.90
C GLY A 118 -7.78 11.83 -4.41
N PRO A 119 -8.20 13.06 -4.71
CA PRO A 119 -9.54 13.37 -5.21
C PRO A 119 -9.66 12.91 -6.67
N GLY A 120 -10.24 11.73 -6.88
CA GLY A 120 -10.48 11.19 -8.21
C GLY A 120 -10.53 9.65 -8.21
N THR A 121 -11.19 9.11 -9.22
CA THR A 121 -11.28 7.66 -9.48
C THR A 121 -9.98 7.08 -10.02
N ASN A 122 -9.08 7.94 -10.54
CA ASN A 122 -7.76 7.58 -11.05
C ASN A 122 -6.70 7.34 -9.95
N PHE A 123 -6.97 7.74 -8.70
CA PHE A 123 -6.06 7.51 -7.58
C PHE A 123 -6.22 6.12 -6.98
N ASP A 124 -5.14 5.51 -6.50
CA ASP A 124 -5.22 4.19 -5.89
C ASP A 124 -6.04 4.17 -4.58
N PRO A 125 -6.88 3.14 -4.37
CA PRO A 125 -7.58 2.96 -3.10
C PRO A 125 -6.59 2.57 -2.00
N VAL A 126 -6.61 3.34 -0.91
CA VAL A 126 -5.77 3.13 0.29
C VAL A 126 -6.44 2.17 1.26
N ILE A 127 -7.75 2.34 1.49
CA ILE A 127 -8.54 1.50 2.39
C ILE A 127 -10.00 1.50 1.97
N THR A 128 -10.78 0.54 2.45
CA THR A 128 -12.24 0.55 2.33
C THR A 128 -12.84 0.67 3.72
N LEU A 129 -13.66 1.70 3.93
CA LEU A 129 -14.39 1.89 5.18
C LEU A 129 -15.73 1.16 5.13
N PRO A 130 -16.13 0.49 6.22
CA PRO A 130 -17.44 -0.15 6.29
C PRO A 130 -18.58 0.89 6.38
N LEU A 131 -19.79 0.44 6.07
CA LEU A 131 -21.03 1.20 6.34
C LEU A 131 -21.10 1.60 7.81
N GLY A 132 -21.50 2.84 8.08
CA GLY A 132 -21.64 3.36 9.45
C GLY A 132 -20.33 3.80 10.10
N ALA A 133 -19.20 3.73 9.38
CA ALA A 133 -17.94 4.29 9.88
C ALA A 133 -18.07 5.82 10.04
N ILE A 134 -17.64 6.33 11.19
CA ILE A 134 -17.60 7.76 11.47
C ILE A 134 -16.25 8.29 11.00
N VAL A 135 -16.28 9.37 10.23
CA VAL A 135 -15.09 10.03 9.70
C VAL A 135 -15.19 11.53 9.88
N GLU A 136 -14.05 12.19 10.09
CA GLU A 136 -13.99 13.64 10.18
C GLU A 136 -13.66 14.21 8.80
N VAL A 137 -14.50 15.12 8.29
CA VAL A 137 -14.22 15.82 7.03
C VAL A 137 -13.22 16.94 7.30
N TYR A 138 -12.03 16.89 6.72
CA TYR A 138 -10.99 17.92 6.92
C TYR A 138 -10.70 18.76 5.67
N ASP A 139 -11.13 18.30 4.47
CA ASP A 139 -10.88 19.00 3.21
C ASP A 139 -12.02 18.77 2.19
N GLY A 140 -12.09 19.62 1.16
CA GLY A 140 -13.13 19.62 0.13
C GLY A 140 -14.11 20.81 0.22
N PRO A 141 -15.09 20.92 -0.71
CA PRO A 141 -15.35 19.99 -1.82
C PRO A 141 -14.37 20.18 -2.98
N GLN A 142 -13.78 19.09 -3.47
CA GLN A 142 -12.97 19.08 -4.69
C GLN A 142 -13.68 18.29 -5.79
N ARG A 143 -14.01 18.95 -6.90
CA ARG A 143 -14.65 18.27 -8.03
C ARG A 143 -13.58 17.58 -8.88
N ALA A 144 -13.73 16.28 -9.10
CA ALA A 144 -12.85 15.50 -9.98
C ALA A 144 -13.62 14.34 -10.61
N ASP A 145 -13.35 14.08 -11.89
CA ASP A 145 -14.13 13.18 -12.73
C ASP A 145 -15.63 13.56 -12.71
N THR A 146 -16.49 12.63 -12.29
CA THR A 146 -17.95 12.80 -12.19
C THR A 146 -18.42 13.04 -10.75
N TYR A 147 -17.51 13.04 -9.77
CA TYR A 147 -17.85 13.06 -8.35
C TYR A 147 -17.34 14.31 -7.63
N THR A 148 -17.98 14.64 -6.50
CA THR A 148 -17.46 15.62 -5.54
C THR A 148 -16.69 14.87 -4.46
N TRP A 149 -15.41 15.14 -4.36
CA TRP A 149 -14.50 14.50 -3.41
C TRP A 149 -14.35 15.32 -2.14
N TRP A 150 -14.30 14.62 -1.02
CA TRP A 150 -14.07 15.17 0.31
C TRP A 150 -12.89 14.45 0.95
N GLY A 151 -12.00 15.23 1.54
CA GLY A 151 -10.90 14.72 2.35
C GLY A 151 -11.42 14.36 3.72
N ILE A 152 -11.23 13.10 4.10
CA ILE A 152 -11.65 12.55 5.39
C ILE A 152 -10.46 12.03 6.20
N ARG A 153 -10.57 12.18 7.51
CA ARG A 153 -9.73 11.55 8.52
C ARG A 153 -10.49 10.42 9.17
N PHE A 154 -9.83 9.28 9.28
CA PHE A 154 -10.39 8.08 9.88
C PHE A 154 -9.35 7.44 10.80
N GLU A 155 -9.80 6.82 11.88
CA GLU A 155 -8.94 6.05 12.74
C GLU A 155 -8.76 4.64 12.16
N ARG A 156 -7.52 4.14 12.14
CA ARG A 156 -7.19 2.77 11.75
C ARG A 156 -7.23 1.84 12.95
N GLU A 157 -7.25 0.54 12.69
CA GLU A 157 -7.25 -0.51 13.73
C GLU A 157 -6.03 -0.44 14.68
N ASP A 158 -4.93 0.15 14.23
CA ASP A 158 -3.72 0.36 15.03
C ASP A 158 -3.75 1.66 15.87
N GLY A 159 -4.85 2.41 15.84
CA GLY A 159 -5.02 3.70 16.52
C GLY A 159 -4.33 4.87 15.80
N SER A 160 -3.78 4.66 14.59
CA SER A 160 -3.24 5.75 13.78
C SER A 160 -4.34 6.47 13.01
N ILE A 161 -4.18 7.79 12.81
CA ILE A 161 -5.09 8.56 11.96
C ILE A 161 -4.65 8.40 10.51
N GLY A 162 -5.53 7.82 9.70
CA GLY A 162 -5.42 7.78 8.25
C GLY A 162 -6.10 8.97 7.61
N GLU A 163 -5.52 9.46 6.52
CA GLU A 163 -6.10 10.50 5.67
C GLU A 163 -6.40 9.92 4.28
N GLY A 164 -7.44 10.43 3.64
CA GLY A 164 -7.70 10.14 2.24
C GLY A 164 -8.97 10.78 1.73
N TRP A 165 -9.30 10.46 0.48
CA TRP A 165 -10.38 11.11 -0.26
C TRP A 165 -11.49 10.12 -0.58
N VAL A 166 -12.73 10.57 -0.40
CA VAL A 166 -13.95 9.80 -0.71
C VAL A 166 -14.94 10.64 -1.48
N ALA A 167 -15.83 9.99 -2.22
CA ALA A 167 -16.93 10.68 -2.91
C ALA A 167 -18.02 11.04 -1.89
N GLY A 168 -18.42 12.32 -1.88
CA GLY A 168 -19.39 12.89 -0.95
C GLY A 168 -20.81 12.33 -1.10
N ASP A 169 -21.14 11.78 -2.26
CA ASP A 169 -22.43 11.13 -2.52
C ASP A 169 -22.69 9.93 -1.59
N PHE A 170 -21.64 9.39 -0.96
CA PHE A 170 -21.69 8.27 -0.03
C PHE A 170 -21.41 8.66 1.42
N LEU A 171 -21.43 9.97 1.72
CA LEU A 171 -21.28 10.49 3.07
C LEU A 171 -22.60 11.11 3.53
N ASP A 172 -23.12 10.60 4.63
CA ASP A 172 -24.21 11.26 5.33
C ASP A 172 -23.62 12.27 6.31
N PRO A 173 -23.89 13.58 6.16
CA PRO A 173 -23.50 14.57 7.17
C PRO A 173 -24.16 14.18 8.49
N GLY A 174 -23.35 13.98 9.52
CA GLY A 174 -23.86 13.68 10.86
C GLY A 174 -24.86 14.75 11.26
N ALA A 175 -26.06 14.34 11.65
CA ALA A 175 -27.10 15.25 12.09
C ALA A 175 -26.57 16.04 13.31
N GLY A 176 -26.29 17.33 13.09
CA GLY A 176 -26.11 18.30 14.16
C GLY A 176 -27.45 18.71 14.76
#